data_AF-A0A7S4A8G9-F1
#
_entry.id   AF-A0A7S4A8G9-F1
#
_cell.length_a   1.000
_cell.length_b   1.000
_cell.length_c   1.000
_cell.angle_alpha   90.00
_cell.angle_beta   90.00
_cell.angle_gamma   90.00
#
_symmetry.space_group_name_H-M   'P 1'
#
loop_
_entity.id
_entity.type
_entity.pdbx_description
1 polymer ?
#
loop_
_entity_poly.entity_id
_entity_poly.type
_entity_poly.pdbx_seq_one_letter_code
_entity_poly.pdbx_strand_id
1 'polypeptide(L)'
;ALSDYKTELFVESGCGRRGPLGACLDARTAAPRDTTAADEAQAARAGAEKAAAQKARMEQELESPLVAELRRRTAANAEKNARQVELQMFQNSQSGEFGPFSRFVPVAKNDGKYVLVLAGEYEDLKKQKKVAKQKFLDDADARPYEARAAAVAESNARAKEANSGADGED
;
A
#
# COMPACT_ATOMS: atom_id res chain seq x y z
N ALA A 1 -26.70 -11.09 -45.64
CA ALA A 1 -25.92 -9.98 -46.19
C ALA A 1 -25.43 -9.14 -45.02
N LEU A 2 -24.15 -9.24 -44.69
CA LEU A 2 -23.51 -8.44 -43.64
C LEU A 2 -23.07 -7.13 -44.30
N SER A 3 -23.64 -6.02 -43.88
CA SER A 3 -23.29 -4.69 -44.39
C SER A 3 -21.98 -4.22 -43.76
N ASP A 4 -20.96 -4.04 -44.59
CA ASP A 4 -19.70 -3.40 -44.24
C ASP A 4 -19.94 -1.95 -43.78
N TYR A 5 -19.77 -1.69 -42.48
CA TYR A 5 -19.69 -0.32 -41.98
C TYR A 5 -18.26 0.19 -42.20
N LYS A 6 -18.08 0.98 -43.26
CA LYS A 6 -16.87 1.73 -43.54
C LYS A 6 -16.74 2.86 -42.50
N THR A 7 -15.92 2.67 -41.47
CA THR A 7 -15.49 3.75 -40.59
C THR A 7 -14.57 4.69 -41.35
N GLU A 8 -15.09 5.83 -41.80
CA GLU A 8 -14.26 6.89 -42.35
C GLU A 8 -13.54 7.58 -41.17
N LEU A 9 -12.26 7.27 -41.02
CA LEU A 9 -11.36 8.02 -40.16
C LEU A 9 -11.27 9.45 -40.73
N PHE A 10 -11.85 10.41 -40.01
CA PHE A 10 -11.58 11.82 -40.25
C PHE A 10 -10.12 12.08 -39.91
N VAL A 11 -9.25 12.04 -40.91
CA VAL A 11 -7.90 12.58 -40.79
C VAL A 11 -8.07 14.10 -40.72
N GLU A 12 -7.96 14.67 -39.51
CA GLU A 12 -7.82 16.11 -39.34
C GLU A 12 -6.52 16.57 -40.00
N SER A 13 -6.60 16.88 -41.29
CA SER A 13 -5.56 17.61 -41.98
C SER A 13 -5.52 19.01 -41.39
N GLY A 14 -4.56 19.26 -40.50
CA GLY A 14 -4.35 20.56 -39.86
C GLY A 14 -4.27 21.67 -40.90
N CYS A 15 -5.18 22.64 -40.82
CA CYS A 15 -5.22 23.77 -41.74
C CYS A 15 -4.12 24.78 -41.40
N GLY A 16 -3.12 24.94 -42.28
CA GLY A 16 -2.00 25.85 -42.06
C GLY A 16 -2.39 27.34 -42.04
N ARG A 17 -3.39 27.74 -42.85
CA ARG A 17 -3.94 29.11 -42.88
C ARG A 17 -5.44 29.12 -43.13
N ARG A 18 -6.18 29.77 -42.23
CA ARG A 18 -7.63 30.00 -42.34
C ARG A 18 -7.89 31.40 -42.91
N GLY A 19 -8.80 31.50 -43.87
CA GLY A 19 -9.29 32.76 -44.40
C GLY A 19 -10.20 33.50 -43.42
N PRO A 20 -10.59 34.74 -43.73
CA PRO A 20 -11.38 35.60 -42.84
C PRO A 20 -12.79 35.05 -42.54
N LEU A 21 -13.30 34.13 -43.37
CA LEU A 21 -14.56 33.40 -43.15
C LEU A 21 -14.35 32.00 -42.58
N GLY A 22 -13.15 31.67 -42.09
CA GLY A 22 -12.82 30.39 -41.46
C GLY A 22 -12.52 29.23 -42.42
N ALA A 23 -12.66 29.41 -43.73
CA ALA A 23 -12.31 28.40 -44.74
C ALA A 23 -10.79 28.17 -44.81
N CYS A 24 -10.36 26.91 -44.95
CA CYS A 24 -8.94 26.60 -45.12
C CYS A 24 -8.47 26.96 -46.54
N LEU A 25 -7.49 27.85 -46.65
CA LEU A 25 -6.97 28.29 -47.96
C LEU A 25 -5.86 27.36 -48.47
N ASP A 26 -5.11 26.74 -47.56
CA ASP A 26 -4.07 25.76 -47.87
C ASP A 26 -4.59 24.34 -47.58
N ALA A 27 -5.62 23.92 -48.32
CA ALA A 27 -5.92 22.50 -48.44
C ALA A 27 -4.86 21.86 -49.35
N ARG A 28 -3.65 21.64 -48.84
CA ARG A 28 -2.77 20.64 -49.42
C ARG A 28 -3.53 19.33 -49.29
N THR A 29 -4.08 18.84 -50.39
CA THR A 29 -4.49 17.45 -50.52
C THR A 29 -3.27 16.61 -50.20
N ALA A 30 -3.16 16.18 -48.94
CA ALA A 30 -2.22 15.15 -48.56
C ALA A 30 -2.67 13.92 -49.35
N ALA A 31 -2.01 13.67 -50.48
CA ALA A 31 -2.18 12.42 -51.18
C ALA A 31 -1.96 11.29 -50.15
N PRO A 32 -2.81 10.25 -50.14
CA PRO A 32 -2.56 9.09 -49.29
C PRO A 32 -1.15 8.61 -49.63
N ARG A 33 -0.26 8.61 -48.63
CA ARG A 33 1.02 7.92 -48.80
C ARG A 33 0.66 6.45 -48.87
N ASP A 34 0.81 5.85 -50.04
CA ASP A 34 0.80 4.40 -50.21
C ASP A 34 1.98 3.87 -49.40
N THR A 35 1.75 3.55 -48.12
CA THR A 35 2.72 2.84 -47.30
C THR A 35 2.79 1.43 -47.87
N THR A 36 3.89 1.12 -48.54
CA THR A 36 4.09 -0.21 -49.08
C THR A 36 4.31 -1.18 -47.91
N ALA A 37 4.02 -2.48 -48.09
CA ALA A 37 4.32 -3.49 -47.07
C ALA A 37 5.81 -3.48 -46.65
N ALA A 38 6.70 -2.93 -47.49
CA ALA A 38 8.11 -2.71 -47.17
C ALA A 38 8.32 -1.59 -46.14
N ASP A 39 7.54 -0.51 -46.19
CA ASP A 39 7.60 0.60 -45.22
C ASP A 39 7.10 0.16 -43.84
N GLU A 40 6.04 -0.64 -43.79
CA GLU A 40 5.53 -1.23 -42.55
C GLU A 40 6.52 -2.22 -41.93
N ALA A 41 7.13 -3.07 -42.76
CA ALA A 41 8.17 -4.00 -42.31
C ALA A 41 9.42 -3.25 -41.79
N GLN A 42 9.78 -2.12 -42.40
CA GLN A 42 10.90 -1.30 -41.96
C GLN A 42 10.59 -0.54 -40.67
N ALA A 43 9.36 -0.05 -40.50
CA ALA A 43 8.89 0.54 -39.25
C ALA A 43 8.83 -0.48 -38.10
N ALA A 44 8.39 -1.72 -38.38
CA ALA A 44 8.38 -2.81 -37.41
C ALA A 44 9.79 -3.23 -37.00
N ARG A 45 10.73 -3.32 -37.94
CA ARG A 45 12.16 -3.60 -37.65
C ARG A 45 12.80 -2.48 -36.84
N ALA A 46 12.57 -1.22 -37.21
CA ALA A 46 13.06 -0.07 -36.44
C ALA A 46 12.45 0.00 -35.03
N GLY A 47 11.19 -0.41 -34.87
CA GLY A 47 10.54 -0.56 -33.57
C GLY A 47 11.16 -1.68 -32.73
N ALA A 48 11.43 -2.83 -33.35
CA ALA A 48 12.06 -3.98 -32.70
C ALA A 48 13.51 -3.70 -32.28
N GLU A 49 14.29 -3.00 -33.11
CA GLU A 49 15.66 -2.58 -32.77
C GLU A 49 15.68 -1.57 -31.62
N LYS A 50 14.74 -0.60 -31.62
CA LYS A 50 14.60 0.35 -30.50
C LYS A 50 14.21 -0.35 -29.20
N ALA A 51 13.30 -1.33 -29.27
CA ALA A 51 12.90 -2.13 -28.10
C ALA A 51 14.05 -3.00 -27.59
N ALA A 52 14.84 -3.62 -28.48
CA ALA A 52 16.02 -4.40 -28.12
C ALA A 52 17.12 -3.52 -27.49
N ALA A 53 17.36 -2.33 -28.04
CA ALA A 53 18.32 -1.37 -27.50
C ALA A 53 17.89 -0.81 -26.12
N GLN A 54 16.60 -0.58 -25.91
CA GLN A 54 16.07 -0.21 -24.59
C GLN A 54 16.22 -1.36 -23.58
N LYS A 55 15.96 -2.60 -24.00
CA LYS A 55 16.09 -3.79 -23.15
C LYS A 55 17.56 -4.01 -22.74
N ALA A 56 18.50 -3.86 -23.67
CA ALA A 56 19.93 -3.94 -23.39
C ALA A 56 20.41 -2.82 -22.43
N ARG A 57 19.88 -1.59 -22.57
CA ARG A 57 20.15 -0.50 -21.62
C ARG A 57 19.61 -0.79 -20.23
N MET A 58 18.40 -1.35 -20.12
CA MET A 58 17.83 -1.75 -18.85
C MET A 58 18.61 -2.89 -18.18
N GLU A 59 19.08 -3.87 -18.94
CA GLU A 59 19.94 -4.95 -18.43
C GLU A 59 21.27 -4.41 -17.89
N GLN A 60 21.86 -3.41 -18.56
CA GLN A 60 23.09 -2.77 -18.11
C GLN A 60 22.89 -1.89 -16.87
N GLU A 61 21.73 -1.24 -16.73
CA GLU A 61 21.35 -0.49 -15.51
C GLU A 61 21.06 -1.41 -14.32
N LEU A 62 20.55 -2.63 -14.57
CA LEU A 62 20.25 -3.63 -13.54
C LEU A 62 21.48 -4.07 -12.75
N GLU A 63 22.67 -4.02 -13.36
CA GLU A 63 23.96 -4.38 -12.74
C GLU A 63 24.65 -3.18 -12.08
N SER A 64 24.05 -1.98 -12.13
CA SER A 64 24.64 -0.79 -11.50
C SER A 64 24.61 -0.88 -9.96
N PRO A 65 25.65 -0.35 -9.27
CA PRO A 65 25.69 -0.32 -7.81
C PRO A 65 24.51 0.46 -7.19
N LEU A 66 23.96 1.43 -7.93
CA LEU A 66 22.77 2.18 -7.54
C LEU A 66 21.52 1.30 -7.49
N VAL A 67 21.32 0.43 -8.48
CA VAL A 67 20.17 -0.49 -8.51
C VAL A 67 20.26 -1.52 -7.38
N ALA A 68 21.45 -2.01 -7.04
CA ALA A 68 21.66 -2.89 -5.90
C ALA A 68 21.25 -2.22 -4.57
N GLU A 69 21.67 -0.97 -4.36
CA GLU A 69 21.29 -0.19 -3.16
C GLU A 69 19.79 0.12 -3.14
N LEU A 70 19.20 0.49 -4.28
CA LEU A 70 17.75 0.73 -4.39
C LEU A 70 16.94 -0.53 -4.10
N ARG A 71 17.37 -1.71 -4.58
CA ARG A 71 16.73 -2.99 -4.25
C ARG A 71 16.81 -3.29 -2.76
N ARG A 72 17.96 -3.04 -2.14
CA ARG A 72 18.13 -3.20 -0.68
C ARG A 72 17.17 -2.28 0.09
N ARG A 73 17.05 -1.01 -0.30
CA ARG A 73 16.10 -0.06 0.30
C ARG A 73 14.65 -0.47 0.05
N THR A 74 14.34 -0.97 -1.13
CA THR A 74 13.00 -1.45 -1.49
C THR A 74 12.61 -2.64 -0.63
N ALA A 75 13.50 -3.61 -0.43
CA ALA A 75 13.25 -4.74 0.47
C ALA A 75 13.00 -4.29 1.91
N ALA A 76 13.82 -3.36 2.43
CA ALA A 76 13.64 -2.81 3.78
C ALA A 76 12.35 -1.99 3.92
N ASN A 77 11.92 -1.30 2.87
CA ASN A 77 10.67 -0.54 2.86
C ASN A 77 9.45 -1.44 2.69
N ALA A 78 9.56 -2.54 1.94
CA ALA A 78 8.48 -3.49 1.75
C ALA A 78 8.01 -4.07 3.10
N GLU A 79 8.95 -4.44 3.97
CA GLU A 79 8.61 -4.95 5.31
C GLU A 79 7.93 -3.88 6.18
N LYS A 80 8.44 -2.64 6.15
CA LYS A 80 7.82 -1.53 6.90
C LYS A 80 6.42 -1.20 6.40
N ASN A 81 6.24 -1.19 5.09
CA ASN A 81 4.96 -0.94 4.45
C ASN A 81 3.97 -2.06 4.76
N ALA A 82 4.40 -3.33 4.74
CA ALA A 82 3.55 -4.46 5.11
C ALA A 82 3.01 -4.33 6.53
N ARG A 83 3.87 -3.97 7.50
CA ARG A 83 3.45 -3.72 8.89
C ARG A 83 2.50 -2.53 9.01
N GLN A 84 2.74 -1.45 8.27
CA GLN A 84 1.84 -0.30 8.26
C GLN A 84 0.46 -0.65 7.69
N VAL A 85 0.41 -1.42 6.60
CA VAL A 85 -0.84 -1.87 6.01
C VAL A 85 -1.60 -2.76 6.99
N GLU A 86 -0.93 -3.72 7.64
CA GLU A 86 -1.57 -4.59 8.63
C GLU A 86 -2.14 -3.80 9.82
N LEU A 87 -1.39 -2.82 10.33
CA LEU A 87 -1.86 -1.92 11.38
C LEU A 87 -3.08 -1.11 10.94
N GLN A 88 -3.05 -0.54 9.73
CA GLN A 88 -4.18 0.22 9.18
C GLN A 88 -5.42 -0.67 8.99
N MET A 89 -5.24 -1.90 8.50
CA MET A 89 -6.32 -2.87 8.36
C MET A 89 -6.93 -3.23 9.71
N PHE A 90 -6.09 -3.43 10.74
CA PHE A 90 -6.54 -3.67 12.10
C PHE A 90 -7.33 -2.48 12.68
N GLN A 91 -6.85 -1.26 12.48
CA GLN A 91 -7.54 -0.04 12.93
C GLN A 91 -8.87 0.17 12.20
N ASN A 92 -8.90 -0.05 10.89
CA ASN A 92 -10.12 0.06 10.09
C ASN A 92 -11.17 -1.00 10.48
N SER A 93 -10.71 -2.19 10.88
CA SER A 93 -11.59 -3.27 11.35
C SER A 93 -12.28 -2.95 12.69
N GLN A 94 -11.72 -2.02 13.48
CA GLN A 94 -12.28 -1.52 14.75
C GLN A 94 -12.69 -0.06 14.61
N SER A 95 -13.28 0.28 13.45
CA SER A 95 -13.73 1.64 13.16
C SER A 95 -14.73 2.12 14.22
N GLY A 96 -14.33 3.16 14.97
CA GLY A 96 -15.08 3.72 16.11
C GLY A 96 -14.28 3.79 17.41
N GLU A 97 -13.29 2.91 17.59
CA GLU A 97 -12.43 2.92 18.78
C GLU A 97 -11.20 3.83 18.63
N PHE A 98 -10.82 4.12 17.38
CA PHE A 98 -9.63 4.89 17.03
C PHE A 98 -9.97 6.31 16.58
N GLY A 99 -9.29 7.30 17.17
CA GLY A 99 -9.49 8.73 16.94
C GLY A 99 -8.59 9.56 17.87
N PRO A 100 -8.67 10.90 17.83
CA PRO A 100 -7.86 11.77 18.70
C PRO A 100 -8.11 11.58 20.20
N PHE A 101 -9.25 10.99 20.56
CA PHE A 101 -9.63 10.61 21.92
C PHE A 101 -9.63 9.10 22.15
N SER A 102 -8.96 8.33 21.26
CA SER A 102 -8.83 6.89 21.42
C SER A 102 -8.25 6.57 22.79
N ARG A 103 -8.93 5.72 23.54
CA ARG A 103 -8.41 5.18 24.81
C ARG A 103 -7.50 3.99 24.58
N PHE A 104 -7.49 3.45 23.35
CA PHE A 104 -6.80 2.22 22.99
C PHE A 104 -5.59 2.50 22.11
N VAL A 105 -4.51 1.78 22.41
CA VAL A 105 -3.26 1.76 21.66
C VAL A 105 -3.09 0.34 21.10
N PRO A 106 -2.92 0.19 19.77
CA PRO A 106 -2.64 -1.10 19.17
C PRO A 106 -1.18 -1.47 19.43
N VAL A 107 -0.94 -2.67 19.97
CA VAL A 107 0.39 -3.20 20.27
C VAL A 107 0.56 -4.54 19.55
N ALA A 108 1.67 -4.70 18.83
CA ALA A 108 2.01 -5.90 18.08
C ALA A 108 2.49 -7.04 18.99
N LYS A 109 2.00 -8.24 18.72
CA LYS A 109 2.50 -9.52 19.26
C LYS A 109 3.78 -9.96 18.58
N ASN A 110 4.45 -10.99 19.11
CA ASN A 110 5.50 -11.66 18.35
C ASN A 110 4.93 -12.41 17.13
N ASP A 111 3.68 -12.86 17.20
CA ASP A 111 2.95 -13.52 16.11
C ASP A 111 2.53 -12.57 14.96
N GLY A 112 2.86 -11.28 15.02
CA GLY A 112 2.47 -10.27 14.03
C GLY A 112 1.06 -9.68 14.22
N LYS A 113 0.18 -10.36 14.96
CA LYS A 113 -1.16 -9.85 15.28
C LYS A 113 -1.12 -8.65 16.23
N TYR A 114 -2.07 -7.73 16.09
CA TYR A 114 -2.24 -6.59 16.99
C TYR A 114 -3.27 -6.87 18.08
N VAL A 115 -3.02 -6.31 19.27
CA VAL A 115 -3.95 -6.33 20.40
C VAL A 115 -4.12 -4.92 20.93
N LEU A 116 -5.35 -4.57 21.31
CA LEU A 116 -5.66 -3.31 21.96
C LEU A 116 -5.23 -3.33 23.43
N VAL A 117 -4.61 -2.24 23.86
CA VAL A 117 -4.24 -1.97 25.25
C VAL A 117 -4.72 -0.57 25.62
N LEU A 118 -5.16 -0.34 26.86
CA LEU A 118 -5.48 1.03 27.27
C LEU A 118 -4.23 1.92 27.27
N ALA A 119 -4.39 3.20 26.96
CA ALA A 119 -3.27 4.15 26.96
C ALA A 119 -2.53 4.22 28.31
N GLY A 120 -3.25 4.13 29.44
CA GLY A 120 -2.64 4.09 30.77
C GLY A 120 -1.81 2.82 31.00
N GLU A 121 -2.38 1.66 30.68
CA GLU A 121 -1.69 0.37 30.78
C GLU A 121 -0.48 0.28 29.84
N TYR A 122 -0.57 0.89 28.65
CA TYR A 122 0.53 0.95 27.69
C TYR A 122 1.75 1.67 28.28
N GLU A 123 1.54 2.82 28.94
CA GLU A 123 2.64 3.54 29.59
C GLU A 123 3.22 2.75 30.76
N ASP A 124 2.41 1.99 31.50
CA ASP A 124 2.91 1.13 32.57
C ASP A 124 3.70 -0.07 32.04
N LEU A 125 3.23 -0.72 30.98
CA LEU A 125 3.95 -1.80 30.29
C LEU A 125 5.27 -1.33 29.68
N LYS A 126 5.31 -0.08 29.21
CA LYS A 126 6.52 0.58 28.71
C LYS A 126 7.50 0.89 29.84
N LYS A 127 7.03 1.38 31.01
CA LYS A 127 7.87 1.55 32.21
C LYS A 127 8.45 0.22 32.70
N GLN A 128 7.65 -0.85 32.65
CA GLN A 128 8.05 -2.21 33.02
C GLN A 128 8.97 -2.88 31.97
N LYS A 129 9.29 -2.21 30.86
CA LYS A 129 10.09 -2.75 29.74
C LYS A 129 9.50 -4.00 29.09
N LYS A 130 8.19 -4.23 29.24
CA LYS A 130 7.46 -5.33 28.62
C LYS A 130 6.99 -5.01 27.20
N VAL A 131 6.93 -3.73 26.86
CA VAL A 131 6.59 -3.24 25.52
C VAL A 131 7.67 -2.25 25.06
N ALA A 132 8.18 -2.44 23.84
CA ALA A 132 9.09 -1.53 23.18
C ALA A 132 8.60 -1.24 21.76
N LYS A 133 8.55 0.04 21.37
CA LYS A 133 8.09 0.49 20.04
C LYS A 133 6.75 -0.14 19.63
N GLN A 134 5.78 -0.18 20.56
CA GLN A 134 4.46 -0.81 20.34
C GLN A 134 4.54 -2.29 19.96
N LYS A 135 5.57 -3.01 20.43
CA LYS A 135 5.67 -4.47 20.33
C LYS A 135 5.88 -5.06 21.72
N PHE A 136 5.16 -6.14 22.04
CA PHE A 136 5.43 -6.92 23.25
C PHE A 136 6.80 -7.61 23.14
N LEU A 137 7.54 -7.64 24.25
CA LEU A 137 8.76 -8.42 24.35
C LEU A 137 8.43 -9.90 24.62
N ASP A 138 7.47 -10.16 25.51
CA ASP A 138 7.01 -11.50 25.89
C ASP A 138 5.53 -11.72 25.51
N ASP A 139 5.19 -12.90 24.99
CA ASP A 139 3.84 -13.21 24.52
C ASP A 139 2.81 -13.45 25.65
N ALA A 140 3.29 -13.77 26.86
CA ALA A 140 2.43 -13.94 28.05
C ALA A 140 1.67 -12.65 28.42
N ASP A 141 2.30 -11.50 28.17
CA ASP A 141 1.74 -10.17 28.39
C ASP A 141 0.87 -9.70 27.22
N ALA A 142 0.76 -10.48 26.13
CA ALA A 142 0.04 -10.07 24.92
C ALA A 142 -1.40 -10.57 24.84
N ARG A 143 -1.99 -11.04 25.94
CA ARG A 143 -3.39 -11.52 25.99
C ARG A 143 -4.37 -10.44 25.52
N PRO A 144 -5.52 -10.77 24.90
CA PRO A 144 -6.54 -9.77 24.57
C PRO A 144 -6.89 -8.92 25.80
N TYR A 145 -7.17 -7.62 25.63
CA TYR A 145 -7.58 -6.76 26.76
C TYR A 145 -8.76 -7.38 27.52
N GLU A 146 -9.79 -7.87 26.83
CA GLU A 146 -10.95 -8.50 27.46
C GLU A 146 -10.58 -9.70 28.33
N ALA A 147 -9.65 -10.55 27.86
CA ALA A 147 -9.16 -11.70 28.61
C ALA A 147 -8.29 -11.29 29.81
N ARG A 148 -7.54 -10.18 29.70
CA ARG A 148 -6.77 -9.62 30.83
C ARG A 148 -7.69 -8.97 31.86
N ALA A 149 -8.67 -8.19 31.41
CA ALA A 149 -9.67 -7.56 32.25
C ALA A 149 -10.47 -8.60 33.03
N ALA A 150 -10.88 -9.69 32.37
CA ALA A 150 -11.54 -10.82 33.02
C ALA A 150 -10.63 -11.49 34.06
N ALA A 151 -9.37 -11.77 33.73
CA ALA A 151 -8.42 -12.39 34.67
C ALA A 151 -8.10 -11.51 35.89
N VAL A 152 -8.00 -10.18 35.70
CA VAL A 152 -7.78 -9.23 36.79
C VAL A 152 -9.04 -9.10 37.66
N ALA A 153 -10.22 -9.11 37.04
CA ALA A 153 -11.49 -9.11 37.77
C ALA A 153 -11.65 -10.39 38.62
N GLU A 154 -11.31 -11.56 38.06
CA GLU A 154 -11.28 -12.83 38.80
C GLU A 154 -10.25 -12.81 39.94
N SER A 155 -9.03 -12.29 39.71
CA SER A 155 -8.03 -12.20 40.78
C SER A 155 -8.45 -11.25 41.89
N ASN A 156 -9.06 -10.12 41.53
CA ASN A 156 -9.57 -9.15 42.50
C ASN A 156 -10.77 -9.69 43.27
N ALA A 157 -11.65 -10.46 42.62
CA ALA A 157 -12.76 -11.14 43.27
C ALA A 157 -12.24 -12.18 44.28
N ARG A 158 -11.28 -13.02 43.89
CA ARG A 158 -10.63 -13.98 44.80
C ARG A 158 -9.90 -13.31 45.95
N ALA A 159 -9.21 -12.19 45.70
CA ALA A 159 -8.54 -11.43 46.75
C ALA A 159 -9.54 -10.82 47.74
N LYS A 160 -10.70 -10.36 47.24
CA LYS A 160 -11.78 -9.83 48.07
C LYS A 160 -12.45 -10.91 48.92
N GLU A 161 -12.69 -12.09 48.35
CA GLU A 161 -13.21 -13.26 49.08
C GLU A 161 -12.23 -13.74 50.16
N ALA A 162 -10.93 -13.79 49.85
CA ALA A 162 -9.89 -14.15 50.82
C ALA A 162 -9.79 -13.13 51.97
N ASN A 163 -9.99 -11.84 51.70
CA ASN A 163 -9.93 -10.81 52.74
C ASN A 163 -11.22 -10.76 53.59
N SER A 164 -12.39 -11.09 53.02
CA SER A 164 -13.66 -11.16 53.77
C SER A 164 -13.78 -12.38 54.68
N GLY A 165 -12.92 -13.40 54.52
CA GLY A 165 -12.88 -14.58 55.40
C GLY A 165 -11.98 -14.42 56.63
N ALA A 166 -11.23 -13.31 56.75
CA ALA A 166 -10.29 -13.09 57.84
C ALA A 166 -10.83 -12.23 59.00
N ASP A 167 -11.97 -11.55 58.82
CA ASP A 167 -12.60 -10.70 59.85
C ASP A 167 -13.76 -11.40 60.61
N GLY A 168 -13.80 -12.74 60.58
CA GLY A 168 -14.95 -13.56 61.05
C GLY A 168 -14.66 -14.56 62.17
N GLU A 169 -13.52 -14.50 62.84
CA GLU A 169 -13.21 -15.28 64.05
C GLU A 169 -12.80 -14.33 65.18
N ASP A 170 -13.80 -13.86 65.93
CA ASP A 170 -13.67 -13.33 67.30
C ASP A 170 -14.64 -14.12 68.19
#